data_AF-A0A3D6BYZ7-F1
#
_entry.id   AF-A0A3D6BYZ7-F1
#
_cell.length_a   1.000
_cell.length_b   1.000
_cell.length_c   1.000
_cell.angle_alpha   90.00
_cell.angle_beta   90.00
_cell.angle_gamma   90.00
#
_symmetry.space_group_name_H-M   'P 1'
#
loop_
_entity.id
_entity.type
_entity.pdbx_description
1 polymer ?
#
loop_
_entity_poly.entity_id
_entity_poly.type
_entity_poly.pdbx_seq_one_letter_code
_entity_poly.pdbx_strand_id
1 'polypeptide(L)'
;MKGIMLNILRFAAMMAVLPVLSGCLGTRPVIPTTYYLINPAAYDAALKDAGTAAAAPSVDIAALRLPRYLEKPQIVVRDSRNRLSMAEYHQWAGNLRKNLLRTLAGNLSFLLDTPNVTMAPFRPPAAPDARVEVEIMGFEADETGKVRLSVQWRLSGKNATASVARMSEFSGSGSSPSGTVMKMDRIVREMEMLWGEFARQLADEIRNLPQDTAGS
;
A
#
# COMPACT_ATOMS: atom_id res chain seq x y z
N MET A 1 68.66 38.73 -13.30
CA MET A 1 68.43 37.36 -12.79
C MET A 1 67.55 37.32 -11.53
N LYS A 2 67.75 38.18 -10.51
CA LYS A 2 66.96 38.17 -9.25
C LYS A 2 65.44 38.40 -9.44
N GLY A 3 65.02 39.26 -10.37
CA GLY A 3 63.59 39.53 -10.64
C GLY A 3 62.83 38.38 -11.30
N ILE A 4 63.53 37.55 -12.09
CA ILE A 4 62.93 36.39 -12.77
C ILE A 4 62.67 35.27 -11.74
N MET A 5 63.61 35.02 -10.82
CA MET A 5 63.42 34.05 -9.72
C MET A 5 62.28 34.45 -8.77
N LEU A 6 62.11 35.74 -8.48
CA LEU A 6 61.04 36.20 -7.58
C LEU A 6 59.64 36.06 -8.22
N ASN A 7 59.52 36.23 -9.54
CA ASN A 7 58.27 35.95 -10.25
C ASN A 7 57.97 34.45 -10.35
N ILE A 8 58.98 33.61 -10.59
CA ILE A 8 58.80 32.15 -10.62
C ILE A 8 58.33 31.63 -9.24
N LEU A 9 58.86 32.17 -8.14
CA LEU A 9 58.45 31.80 -6.78
C LEU A 9 57.00 32.22 -6.47
N ARG A 10 56.56 33.38 -6.97
CA ARG A 10 55.18 33.87 -6.85
C ARG A 10 54.19 33.04 -7.66
N PHE A 11 54.55 32.65 -8.88
CA PHE A 11 53.73 31.76 -9.72
C PHE A 11 53.64 30.35 -9.11
N ALA A 12 54.73 29.82 -8.57
CA ALA A 12 54.73 28.51 -7.89
C ALA A 12 53.84 28.52 -6.63
N ALA A 13 53.88 29.59 -5.83
CA ALA A 13 53.01 29.74 -4.66
C ALA A 13 51.52 29.86 -5.05
N MET A 14 51.20 30.56 -6.14
CA MET A 14 49.83 30.70 -6.63
C MET A 14 49.28 29.40 -7.24
N MET A 15 50.14 28.61 -7.90
CA MET A 15 49.81 27.30 -8.47
C MET A 15 49.62 26.20 -7.41
N ALA A 16 50.26 26.35 -6.24
CA ALA A 16 50.09 25.43 -5.10
C ALA A 16 48.81 25.67 -4.28
N VAL A 17 48.17 26.84 -4.39
CA VAL A 17 46.93 27.18 -3.66
C VAL A 17 45.67 26.70 -4.41
N LEU A 18 45.71 26.58 -5.74
CA LEU A 18 44.57 26.14 -6.56
C LEU A 18 44.03 24.73 -6.23
N PRO A 19 44.82 23.68 -5.92
CA PRO A 19 44.27 22.36 -5.64
C PRO A 19 43.60 22.22 -4.26
N VAL A 20 43.81 23.18 -3.34
CA VAL A 20 43.25 23.12 -1.97
C VAL A 20 41.76 23.53 -1.94
N LEU A 21 41.28 24.28 -2.94
CA LEU A 21 39.86 24.64 -3.07
C LEU A 21 39.01 23.58 -3.79
N SER A 22 39.63 22.57 -4.41
CA SER A 22 38.90 21.53 -5.16
C SER A 22 38.34 20.40 -4.28
N GLY A 23 38.63 20.41 -2.97
CA GLY A 23 38.19 19.38 -2.02
C GLY A 23 36.75 19.48 -1.51
N CYS A 24 36.03 20.57 -1.81
CA CYS A 24 34.65 20.78 -1.33
C CYS A 24 33.56 20.30 -2.29
N LEU A 25 33.91 19.81 -3.48
CA LEU A 25 32.95 19.17 -4.40
C LEU A 25 32.83 17.68 -4.06
N GLY A 26 32.47 17.38 -2.81
CA GLY A 26 32.09 16.04 -2.41
C GLY A 26 30.84 15.62 -3.20
N THR A 27 31.01 14.71 -4.15
CA THR A 27 29.91 14.05 -4.87
C THR A 27 29.11 13.23 -3.86
N ARG A 28 28.15 13.87 -3.19
CA ARG A 28 27.19 13.15 -2.34
C ARG A 28 26.44 12.16 -3.25
N PRO A 29 26.43 10.86 -2.94
CA PRO A 29 25.63 9.90 -3.70
C PRO A 29 24.17 10.35 -3.67
N VAL A 30 23.59 10.62 -4.84
CA VAL A 30 22.14 10.85 -4.96
C VAL A 30 21.49 9.48 -4.85
N ILE A 31 20.87 9.19 -3.70
CA ILE A 31 20.08 7.97 -3.53
C ILE A 31 18.70 8.22 -4.17
N PRO A 32 18.32 7.49 -5.22
CA PRO A 32 17.04 7.70 -5.89
C PRO A 32 15.88 7.21 -5.00
N THR A 33 14.81 8.00 -4.93
CA THR A 33 13.56 7.57 -4.30
C THR A 33 12.84 6.56 -5.17
N THR A 34 12.47 5.42 -4.59
CA THR A 34 11.67 4.39 -5.26
C THR A 34 10.20 4.53 -4.84
N TYR A 35 9.29 4.42 -5.81
CA TYR A 35 7.86 4.56 -5.60
C TYR A 35 7.15 3.22 -5.74
N TYR A 36 6.18 2.98 -4.86
CA TYR A 36 5.48 1.72 -4.71
C TYR A 36 3.97 1.87 -4.85
N LEU A 37 3.34 0.83 -5.38
CA LEU A 37 1.89 0.66 -5.40
C LEU A 37 1.55 -0.74 -4.93
N ILE A 38 0.41 -0.87 -4.27
CA ILE A 38 -0.22 -2.16 -4.00
C ILE A 38 -1.10 -2.48 -5.20
N ASN A 39 -0.75 -3.53 -5.94
CA ASN A 39 -1.51 -3.96 -7.11
C ASN A 39 -2.65 -4.92 -6.72
N PRO A 40 -3.63 -5.15 -7.61
CA PRO A 40 -4.57 -6.24 -7.42
C PRO A 40 -3.83 -7.56 -7.29
N ALA A 41 -4.25 -8.40 -6.34
CA ALA A 41 -3.59 -9.68 -6.13
C ALA A 41 -3.84 -10.62 -7.30
N ALA A 42 -2.86 -11.47 -7.61
CA ALA A 42 -3.04 -12.52 -8.60
C ALA A 42 -3.97 -13.61 -8.05
N TYR A 43 -5.16 -13.71 -8.64
CA TYR A 43 -6.13 -14.76 -8.34
C TYR A 43 -6.09 -15.83 -9.44
N ASP A 44 -6.26 -17.09 -9.04
CA ASP A 44 -6.49 -18.17 -10.00
C ASP A 44 -7.85 -17.95 -10.70
N ALA A 45 -7.91 -18.19 -12.01
CA ALA A 45 -9.14 -18.11 -12.78
C ALA A 45 -10.22 -19.08 -12.24
N ALA A 46 -9.82 -20.21 -11.65
CA ALA A 46 -10.74 -21.16 -11.02
C ALA A 46 -11.56 -20.56 -9.85
N LEU A 47 -11.11 -19.43 -9.27
CA LEU A 47 -11.86 -18.73 -8.21
C LEU A 47 -13.12 -18.03 -8.74
N LYS A 48 -13.25 -17.83 -10.06
CA LYS A 48 -14.47 -17.30 -10.67
C LYS A 48 -15.61 -18.31 -10.66
N ASP A 49 -15.29 -19.59 -10.86
CA ASP A 49 -16.26 -20.67 -11.02
C ASP A 49 -16.78 -21.23 -9.68
N ALA A 50 -16.19 -20.82 -8.55
CA ALA A 50 -16.60 -21.27 -7.22
C ALA A 50 -17.95 -20.67 -6.75
N GLY A 51 -18.52 -19.72 -7.49
CA GLY A 51 -19.86 -19.19 -7.25
C GLY A 51 -20.91 -19.99 -8.03
N THR A 52 -21.79 -20.71 -7.32
CA THR A 52 -23.06 -21.17 -7.90
C THR A 52 -23.76 -20.00 -8.60
N ALA A 53 -24.30 -20.22 -9.79
CA ALA A 53 -24.91 -19.29 -10.77
C ALA A 53 -25.95 -18.27 -10.24
N ALA A 54 -25.61 -17.52 -9.19
CA ALA A 54 -26.32 -16.37 -8.69
C ALA A 54 -25.92 -15.15 -9.52
N ALA A 55 -26.84 -14.21 -9.70
CA ALA A 55 -26.56 -12.96 -10.39
C ALA A 55 -25.37 -12.23 -9.74
N ALA A 56 -24.44 -11.73 -10.56
CA ALA A 56 -23.27 -10.99 -10.10
C ALA A 56 -23.71 -9.76 -9.28
N PRO A 57 -23.34 -9.66 -7.99
CA PRO A 57 -23.86 -8.61 -7.11
C PRO A 57 -23.30 -7.23 -7.47
N SER A 58 -24.08 -6.19 -7.21
CA SER A 58 -23.58 -4.81 -7.19
C SER A 58 -22.98 -4.48 -5.82
N VAL A 59 -21.77 -3.90 -5.83
CA VAL A 59 -20.98 -3.63 -4.61
C VAL A 59 -20.61 -2.14 -4.53
N ASP A 60 -20.83 -1.52 -3.37
CA ASP A 60 -20.39 -0.16 -3.07
C ASP A 60 -19.35 -0.15 -1.96
N ILE A 61 -18.10 0.23 -2.28
CA ILE A 61 -17.07 0.51 -1.28
C ILE A 61 -17.26 1.94 -0.79
N ALA A 62 -18.16 2.09 0.18
CA ALA A 62 -18.66 3.36 0.69
C ALA A 62 -17.63 4.18 1.47
N ALA A 63 -16.67 3.51 2.13
CA ALA A 63 -15.60 4.16 2.85
C ALA A 63 -14.37 3.26 3.01
N LEU A 64 -13.18 3.86 2.94
CA LEU A 64 -11.93 3.26 3.38
C LEU A 64 -11.19 4.30 4.23
N ARG A 65 -10.98 4.02 5.51
CA ARG A 65 -10.25 4.87 6.46
C ARG A 65 -8.96 4.18 6.90
N LEU A 66 -7.97 4.97 7.26
CA LEU A 66 -6.68 4.52 7.77
C LEU A 66 -6.13 5.57 8.73
N PRO A 67 -5.21 5.21 9.64
CA PRO A 67 -4.60 6.16 10.55
C PRO A 67 -3.78 7.20 9.78
N ARG A 68 -3.75 8.45 10.27
CA ARG A 68 -3.06 9.56 9.59
C ARG A 68 -1.57 9.32 9.36
N TYR A 69 -0.94 8.47 10.17
CA TYR A 69 0.47 8.14 9.98
C TYR A 69 0.71 7.29 8.71
N LEU A 70 -0.27 6.47 8.30
CA LEU A 70 -0.23 5.69 7.06
C LEU A 70 -0.61 6.53 5.82
N GLU A 71 -1.18 7.72 6.00
CA GLU A 71 -1.47 8.64 4.89
C GLU A 71 -0.23 9.41 4.39
N LYS A 72 0.93 9.20 5.03
CA LYS A 72 2.19 9.80 4.63
C LYS A 72 2.69 9.20 3.31
N PRO A 73 3.47 9.94 2.51
CA PRO A 73 4.09 9.38 1.32
C PRO A 73 5.05 8.25 1.62
N GLN A 74 5.80 8.31 2.73
CA GLN A 74 6.76 7.27 3.10
C GLN A 74 6.07 5.98 3.54
N ILE A 75 6.67 4.84 3.18
CA ILE A 75 6.27 3.56 3.73
C ILE A 75 6.67 3.53 5.22
N VAL A 76 5.71 3.20 6.08
CA VAL A 76 5.89 3.18 7.53
C VAL A 76 6.36 1.79 7.97
N VAL A 77 7.35 1.77 8.87
CA VAL A 77 7.83 0.57 9.55
C VAL A 77 7.67 0.77 11.05
N ARG A 78 7.27 -0.28 11.75
CA ARG A 78 7.11 -0.28 13.20
C ARG A 78 8.39 -0.79 13.86
N ASP A 79 9.16 0.14 14.39
CA ASP A 79 10.42 -0.13 15.10
C ASP A 79 10.16 -0.90 16.41
N SER A 80 9.17 -0.44 17.18
CA SER A 80 8.79 -1.09 18.42
C SER A 80 7.31 -0.87 18.71
N ARG A 81 6.83 -1.31 19.87
CA ARG A 81 5.44 -1.12 20.29
C ARG A 81 4.95 0.33 20.12
N ASN A 82 5.82 1.29 20.44
CA ASN A 82 5.48 2.71 20.52
C ASN A 82 6.31 3.59 19.58
N ARG A 83 7.06 3.00 18.62
CA ARG A 83 7.91 3.75 17.70
C ARG A 83 7.64 3.31 16.27
N LEU A 84 7.49 4.30 15.40
CA LEU A 84 7.36 4.14 13.96
C LEU A 84 8.54 4.87 13.29
N SER A 85 9.15 4.23 12.30
CA SER A 85 10.06 4.87 11.36
C SER A 85 9.40 5.00 9.99
N MET A 86 9.96 5.92 9.19
CA MET A 86 9.54 6.17 7.82
C MET A 86 10.70 5.87 6.89
N ALA A 87 10.45 5.09 5.84
CA ALA A 87 11.47 4.79 4.86
C ALA A 87 11.80 6.05 4.04
N GLU A 88 13.03 6.56 4.19
CA GLU A 88 13.47 7.84 3.61
C GLU A 88 13.36 7.85 2.07
N TYR A 89 13.81 6.76 1.44
CA TYR A 89 13.89 6.61 -0.03
C TYR A 89 12.83 5.67 -0.62
N HIS A 90 11.84 5.23 0.17
CA HIS A 90 10.77 4.35 -0.30
C HIS A 90 9.40 4.94 0.02
N GLN A 91 8.65 5.27 -1.02
CA GLN A 91 7.40 6.02 -0.89
C GLN A 91 6.27 5.36 -1.67
N TRP A 92 5.04 5.55 -1.24
CA TRP A 92 3.86 5.28 -2.05
C TRP A 92 3.84 6.20 -3.27
N ALA A 93 3.47 5.64 -4.42
CA ALA A 93 3.21 6.40 -5.64
C ALA A 93 1.85 7.12 -5.51
N GLY A 94 1.84 8.17 -4.69
CA GLY A 94 0.65 8.95 -4.36
C GLY A 94 0.03 8.56 -3.02
N ASN A 95 -1.29 8.68 -2.92
CA ASN A 95 -2.00 8.48 -1.67
C ASN A 95 -2.38 7.00 -1.46
N LEU A 96 -1.85 6.38 -0.40
CA LEU A 96 -2.08 4.97 -0.07
C LEU A 96 -3.57 4.62 0.01
N ARG A 97 -4.41 5.44 0.65
CA ARG A 97 -5.87 5.22 0.72
C ARG A 97 -6.49 5.02 -0.65
N LYS A 98 -6.19 5.94 -1.58
CA LYS A 98 -6.73 5.90 -2.95
C LYS A 98 -6.24 4.68 -3.70
N ASN A 99 -4.99 4.28 -3.48
CA ASN A 99 -4.45 3.04 -4.05
C ASN A 99 -5.20 1.82 -3.51
N LEU A 100 -5.31 1.67 -2.19
CA LEU A 100 -6.02 0.55 -1.56
C LEU A 100 -7.47 0.44 -1.99
N LEU A 101 -8.16 1.58 -2.09
CA LEU A 101 -9.55 1.63 -2.53
C LEU A 101 -9.70 1.09 -3.96
N ARG A 102 -8.87 1.57 -4.90
CA ARG A 102 -8.86 1.08 -6.29
C ARG A 102 -8.51 -0.40 -6.36
N THR A 103 -7.51 -0.82 -5.60
CA THR A 103 -7.04 -2.20 -5.59
C THR A 103 -8.11 -3.14 -5.02
N LEU A 104 -8.81 -2.73 -3.96
CA LEU A 104 -9.93 -3.50 -3.41
C LEU A 104 -11.07 -3.63 -4.41
N ALA A 105 -11.41 -2.55 -5.14
CA ALA A 105 -12.44 -2.62 -6.17
C ALA A 105 -12.06 -3.59 -7.30
N GLY A 106 -10.81 -3.55 -7.77
CA GLY A 106 -10.32 -4.48 -8.78
C GLY A 106 -10.34 -5.94 -8.29
N ASN A 107 -9.93 -6.16 -7.04
CA ASN A 107 -9.98 -7.49 -6.41
C ASN A 107 -11.42 -8.01 -6.31
N LEU A 108 -12.35 -7.20 -5.78
CA LEU A 108 -13.75 -7.59 -5.61
C LEU A 108 -14.44 -7.80 -6.97
N SER A 109 -14.15 -6.95 -7.96
CA SER A 109 -14.67 -7.12 -9.32
C SER A 109 -14.27 -8.47 -9.91
N PHE A 110 -13.01 -8.87 -9.75
CA PHE A 110 -12.53 -10.18 -10.19
C PHE A 110 -13.16 -11.33 -9.39
N LEU A 111 -13.16 -11.23 -8.07
CA LEU A 111 -13.60 -12.33 -7.18
C LEU A 111 -15.11 -12.58 -7.26
N LEU A 112 -15.91 -11.53 -7.42
CA LEU A 112 -17.37 -11.62 -7.50
C LEU A 112 -17.89 -11.66 -8.95
N ASP A 113 -16.98 -11.72 -9.93
CA ASP A 113 -17.26 -11.69 -11.36
C ASP A 113 -18.28 -10.61 -11.75
N THR A 114 -18.08 -9.39 -11.21
CA THR A 114 -19.01 -8.27 -11.37
C THR A 114 -18.27 -7.02 -11.84
N PRO A 115 -18.78 -6.32 -12.89
CA PRO A 115 -18.27 -5.00 -13.24
C PRO A 115 -18.84 -3.90 -12.33
N ASN A 116 -19.84 -4.22 -11.51
CA ASN A 116 -20.63 -3.24 -10.76
C ASN A 116 -20.02 -2.96 -9.38
N VAL A 117 -18.79 -2.44 -9.35
CA VAL A 117 -18.12 -2.03 -8.12
C VAL A 117 -17.93 -0.52 -8.09
N THR A 118 -18.70 0.17 -7.23
CA THR A 118 -18.54 1.61 -6.98
C THR A 118 -17.62 1.88 -5.80
N MET A 119 -17.00 3.05 -5.79
CA MET A 119 -16.08 3.46 -4.73
C MET A 119 -16.35 4.90 -4.31
N ALA A 120 -16.15 5.20 -3.04
CA ALA A 120 -16.19 6.56 -2.52
C ALA A 120 -15.25 7.52 -3.29
N PRO A 121 -15.65 8.80 -3.48
CA PRO A 121 -16.86 9.43 -2.95
C PRO A 121 -18.08 9.30 -3.88
N PHE A 122 -17.97 8.59 -5.01
CA PHE A 122 -19.10 8.37 -5.90
C PHE A 122 -20.14 7.50 -5.18
N ARG A 123 -21.41 7.82 -5.39
CA ARG A 123 -22.54 7.03 -4.85
C ARG A 123 -23.24 6.33 -6.01
N PRO A 124 -23.55 5.03 -5.87
CA PRO A 124 -24.32 4.33 -6.87
C PRO A 124 -25.72 4.97 -7.02
N PRO A 125 -26.30 4.95 -8.23
CA PRO A 125 -27.62 5.53 -8.48
C PRO A 125 -28.77 4.73 -7.86
N ALA A 126 -28.53 3.46 -7.53
CA ALA A 126 -29.47 2.56 -6.86
C ALA A 126 -28.82 1.95 -5.60
N ALA A 127 -29.65 1.40 -4.71
CA ALA A 127 -29.15 0.69 -3.54
C ALA A 127 -28.34 -0.55 -3.99
N PRO A 128 -27.05 -0.67 -3.62
CA PRO A 128 -26.22 -1.80 -4.00
C PRO A 128 -26.67 -3.05 -3.23
N ASP A 129 -26.40 -4.22 -3.80
CA ASP A 129 -26.68 -5.50 -3.13
C ASP A 129 -25.77 -5.70 -1.92
N ALA A 130 -24.54 -5.16 -1.99
CA ALA A 130 -23.60 -5.12 -0.89
C ALA A 130 -22.96 -3.73 -0.73
N ARG A 131 -22.92 -3.22 0.49
CA ARG A 131 -22.22 -1.98 0.84
C ARG A 131 -21.13 -2.28 1.87
N VAL A 132 -19.91 -1.87 1.55
CA VAL A 132 -18.68 -2.17 2.30
C VAL A 132 -18.10 -0.89 2.90
N GLU A 133 -17.84 -0.90 4.20
CA GLU A 133 -17.08 0.13 4.91
C GLU A 133 -15.86 -0.52 5.56
N VAL A 134 -14.67 0.06 5.33
CA VAL A 134 -13.40 -0.45 5.85
C VAL A 134 -12.70 0.61 6.68
N GLU A 135 -12.20 0.21 7.85
CA GLU A 135 -11.33 0.99 8.72
C GLU A 135 -10.07 0.17 9.01
N ILE A 136 -8.95 0.62 8.45
CA ILE A 136 -7.64 0.04 8.69
C ILE A 136 -7.16 0.56 10.05
N MET A 137 -6.84 -0.37 10.95
CA MET A 137 -6.29 -0.09 12.27
C MET A 137 -4.76 -0.07 12.26
N GLY A 138 -4.15 -0.89 11.39
CA GLY A 138 -2.71 -0.92 11.14
C GLY A 138 -2.40 -1.65 9.84
N PHE A 139 -1.40 -1.17 9.10
CA PHE A 139 -0.94 -1.82 7.89
C PHE A 139 0.52 -1.47 7.62
N GLU A 140 1.40 -2.12 8.35
CA GLU A 140 2.83 -1.84 8.32
C GLU A 140 3.66 -3.10 8.61
N ALA A 141 4.93 -3.08 8.20
CA ALA A 141 5.91 -4.07 8.61
C ALA A 141 6.50 -3.72 9.98
N ASP A 142 6.96 -4.72 10.73
CA ASP A 142 7.88 -4.50 11.85
C ASP A 142 9.35 -4.64 11.43
N GLU A 143 10.29 -4.41 12.35
CA GLU A 143 11.73 -4.51 12.09
C GLU A 143 12.20 -5.88 11.58
N THR A 144 11.40 -6.94 11.80
CA THR A 144 11.70 -8.29 11.31
C THR A 144 11.26 -8.51 9.86
N GLY A 145 10.57 -7.52 9.27
CA GLY A 145 9.95 -7.63 7.96
C GLY A 145 8.62 -8.38 7.98
N LYS A 146 8.06 -8.68 9.16
CA LYS A 146 6.71 -9.24 9.28
C LYS A 146 5.70 -8.13 9.02
N VAL A 147 4.85 -8.31 8.02
CA VAL A 147 3.76 -7.39 7.70
C VAL A 147 2.52 -7.81 8.47
N ARG A 148 1.84 -6.82 9.06
CA ARG A 148 0.52 -7.01 9.67
C ARG A 148 -0.49 -6.08 9.04
N LEU A 149 -1.68 -6.62 8.78
CA LEU A 149 -2.88 -5.88 8.40
C LEU A 149 -3.94 -6.14 9.47
N SER A 150 -4.40 -5.09 10.14
CA SER A 150 -5.53 -5.14 11.08
C SER A 150 -6.62 -4.23 10.56
N VAL A 151 -7.82 -4.78 10.37
CA VAL A 151 -8.94 -4.08 9.75
C VAL A 151 -10.23 -4.35 10.50
N GLN A 152 -10.98 -3.29 10.77
CA GLN A 152 -12.39 -3.37 11.09
C GLN A 152 -13.19 -3.12 9.82
N TRP A 153 -14.23 -3.90 9.58
CA TRP A 153 -15.07 -3.73 8.41
C TRP A 153 -16.53 -4.02 8.73
N ARG A 154 -17.39 -3.37 7.95
CA ARG A 154 -18.84 -3.55 7.99
C ARG A 154 -19.33 -3.83 6.59
N LEU A 155 -20.21 -4.81 6.51
CA LEU A 155 -20.91 -5.21 5.31
C LEU A 155 -22.40 -5.11 5.58
N SER A 156 -23.13 -4.43 4.71
CA SER A 156 -24.59 -4.38 4.75
C SER A 156 -25.18 -4.79 3.42
N GLY A 157 -26.25 -5.58 3.47
CA GLY A 157 -27.04 -5.94 2.30
C GLY A 157 -27.86 -4.75 1.78
N LYS A 158 -28.58 -5.00 0.69
CA LYS A 158 -29.51 -4.04 0.09
C LYS A 158 -30.47 -3.45 1.13
N ASN A 159 -30.65 -2.13 1.14
CA ASN A 159 -31.49 -1.42 2.10
C ASN A 159 -31.17 -1.69 3.59
N ALA A 160 -29.95 -2.13 3.89
CA ALA A 160 -29.51 -2.49 5.24
C ALA A 160 -30.36 -3.58 5.93
N THR A 161 -31.00 -4.46 5.15
CA THR A 161 -31.82 -5.58 5.66
C THR A 161 -31.00 -6.61 6.44
N ALA A 162 -29.73 -6.77 6.07
CA ALA A 162 -28.73 -7.55 6.79
C ALA A 162 -27.48 -6.70 7.03
N SER A 163 -26.81 -6.87 8.17
CA SER A 163 -25.51 -6.27 8.41
C SER A 163 -24.62 -7.15 9.27
N VAL A 164 -23.33 -7.13 8.94
CA VAL A 164 -22.26 -7.82 9.66
C VAL A 164 -21.15 -6.81 9.90
N ALA A 165 -20.60 -6.80 11.11
CA ALA A 165 -19.39 -6.06 11.44
C ALA A 165 -18.38 -7.03 12.06
N ARG A 166 -17.15 -7.05 11.53
CA ARG A 166 -16.07 -7.90 12.03
C ARG A 166 -14.76 -7.13 12.12
N MET A 167 -13.83 -7.73 12.84
CA MET A 167 -12.42 -7.36 12.83
C MET A 167 -11.64 -8.55 12.29
N SER A 168 -10.69 -8.29 11.40
CA SER A 168 -9.81 -9.29 10.81
C SER A 168 -8.36 -8.86 10.99
N GLU A 169 -7.51 -9.83 11.30
CA GLU A 169 -6.06 -9.65 11.37
C GLU A 169 -5.39 -10.64 10.43
N PHE A 170 -4.50 -10.11 9.59
CA PHE A 170 -3.67 -10.88 8.70
C PHE A 170 -2.21 -10.58 9.01
N SER A 171 -1.36 -11.58 8.90
CA SER A 171 0.07 -11.37 9.01
C SER A 171 0.83 -12.37 8.17
N GLY A 172 1.91 -11.89 7.55
CA GLY A 172 2.81 -12.73 6.80
C GLY A 172 4.22 -12.18 6.85
N SER A 173 5.17 -13.03 6.47
CA SER A 173 6.59 -12.72 6.62
C SER A 173 7.16 -12.28 5.28
N GLY A 174 7.58 -11.02 5.17
CA GLY A 174 8.39 -10.54 4.05
C GLY A 174 9.84 -11.03 4.09
N SER A 175 10.11 -12.13 4.81
CA SER A 175 11.44 -12.55 5.25
C SER A 175 12.39 -12.85 4.09
N SER A 176 13.62 -12.34 4.24
CA SER A 176 14.82 -12.86 3.59
C SER A 176 15.50 -13.85 4.55
N PRO A 177 16.12 -14.94 4.09
CA PRO A 177 17.06 -15.66 4.93
C PRO A 177 18.17 -14.70 5.35
N SER A 178 18.43 -14.66 6.65
CA SER A 178 19.62 -14.15 7.36
C SER A 178 20.30 -12.88 6.81
N GLY A 179 20.16 -11.77 7.54
CA GLY A 179 21.13 -10.67 7.54
C GLY A 179 21.17 -9.74 6.31
N THR A 180 20.28 -9.90 5.34
CA THR A 180 20.17 -8.97 4.20
C THR A 180 19.15 -7.88 4.52
N VAL A 181 19.50 -6.62 4.20
CA VAL A 181 18.63 -5.43 4.26
C VAL A 181 17.20 -5.80 3.83
N MET A 182 16.20 -5.38 4.62
CA MET A 182 14.79 -5.50 4.27
C MET A 182 14.59 -4.94 2.86
N LYS A 183 14.42 -5.82 1.87
CA LYS A 183 14.10 -5.38 0.52
C LYS A 183 12.65 -4.92 0.55
N MET A 184 12.45 -3.61 0.45
CA MET A 184 11.13 -2.99 0.47
C MET A 184 10.15 -3.66 -0.51
N ASP A 185 10.64 -4.13 -1.66
CA ASP A 185 9.86 -4.87 -2.65
C ASP A 185 9.18 -6.13 -2.06
N ARG A 186 9.82 -6.83 -1.12
CA ARG A 186 9.23 -8.00 -0.44
C ARG A 186 8.15 -7.58 0.54
N ILE A 187 8.37 -6.50 1.29
CA ILE A 187 7.38 -5.93 2.21
C ILE A 187 6.13 -5.52 1.43
N VAL A 188 6.31 -4.80 0.32
CA VAL A 188 5.20 -4.34 -0.52
C VAL A 188 4.47 -5.51 -1.17
N ARG A 189 5.20 -6.54 -1.61
CA ARG A 189 4.59 -7.79 -2.10
C ARG A 189 3.76 -8.49 -1.02
N GLU A 190 4.25 -8.53 0.21
CA GLU A 190 3.50 -9.10 1.33
C GLU A 190 2.25 -8.27 1.63
N MET A 191 2.35 -6.93 1.62
CA MET A 191 1.19 -6.04 1.73
C MET A 191 0.16 -6.31 0.62
N GLU A 192 0.60 -6.50 -0.62
CA GLU A 192 -0.26 -6.90 -1.73
C GLU A 192 -1.00 -8.22 -1.44
N MET A 193 -0.30 -9.24 -0.96
CA MET A 193 -0.91 -10.53 -0.60
C MET A 193 -1.94 -10.39 0.52
N LEU A 194 -1.60 -9.72 1.63
CA LEU A 194 -2.53 -9.54 2.76
C LEU A 194 -3.77 -8.74 2.36
N TRP A 195 -3.62 -7.73 1.49
CA TRP A 195 -4.76 -6.97 0.97
C TRP A 195 -5.64 -7.82 0.04
N GLY A 196 -5.03 -8.74 -0.72
CA GLY A 196 -5.75 -9.74 -1.51
C GLY A 196 -6.50 -10.76 -0.66
N GLU A 197 -5.90 -11.24 0.44
CA GLU A 197 -6.55 -12.12 1.40
C GLU A 197 -7.77 -11.46 2.05
N PHE A 198 -7.64 -10.19 2.45
CA PHE A 198 -8.76 -9.42 2.94
C PHE A 198 -9.88 -9.28 1.88
N ALA A 199 -9.53 -9.03 0.62
CA ALA A 199 -10.51 -8.95 -0.45
C ALA A 199 -11.23 -10.28 -0.70
N ARG A 200 -10.54 -11.43 -0.60
CA ARG A 200 -11.18 -12.77 -0.63
C ARG A 200 -12.16 -12.94 0.51
N GLN A 201 -11.75 -12.63 1.74
CA GLN A 201 -12.64 -12.72 2.90
C GLN A 201 -13.91 -11.88 2.70
N LEU A 202 -13.77 -10.63 2.23
CA LEU A 202 -14.92 -9.79 1.90
C LEU A 202 -15.80 -10.38 0.80
N ALA A 203 -15.20 -10.92 -0.27
CA ALA A 203 -15.96 -11.54 -1.35
C ALA A 203 -16.77 -12.75 -0.86
N ASP A 204 -16.18 -13.60 -0.01
CA ASP A 204 -16.86 -14.76 0.58
C ASP A 204 -18.04 -14.33 1.47
N GLU A 205 -17.84 -13.30 2.30
CA GLU A 205 -18.90 -12.74 3.15
C GLU A 205 -20.01 -12.06 2.32
N ILE A 206 -19.67 -11.41 1.20
CA ILE A 206 -20.64 -10.84 0.26
C ILE A 206 -21.50 -11.93 -0.37
N ARG A 207 -20.91 -13.05 -0.80
CA ARG A 207 -21.69 -14.18 -1.36
C ARG A 207 -22.64 -14.81 -0.34
N ASN A 208 -22.28 -14.75 0.94
CA ASN A 208 -23.08 -15.30 2.05
C ASN A 208 -24.09 -14.30 2.64
N LEU A 209 -24.13 -13.06 2.16
CA LEU A 209 -25.15 -12.11 2.62
C LEU A 209 -26.54 -12.64 2.28
N PRO A 210 -27.48 -12.64 3.24
CA PRO A 210 -28.88 -12.93 2.97
C PRO A 210 -29.37 -12.00 1.86
N GLN A 211 -29.73 -12.58 0.72
CA GLN A 211 -30.40 -11.82 -0.33
C GLN A 211 -31.84 -11.63 0.13
N ASP A 212 -32.32 -10.39 0.08
CA ASP A 212 -33.71 -10.09 0.34
C ASP A 212 -34.51 -10.71 -0.82
N THR A 213 -35.01 -11.92 -0.64
CA THR A 213 -35.94 -12.58 -1.57
C THR A 213 -37.26 -11.82 -1.51
N ALA A 214 -37.32 -10.66 -2.14
CA ALA A 214 -38.54 -9.91 -2.33
C ALA A 214 -39.42 -10.67 -3.35
N GLY A 215 -40.35 -11.47 -2.81
CA GLY A 215 -41.66 -11.79 -3.37
C GLY A 215 -41.70 -12.42 -4.77
N SER A 216 -41.86 -13.74 -4.80
CA SER A 216 -42.74 -14.40 -5.79
C SER A 216 -44.20 -14.01 -5.57
#